data_AF-A0A2K8X028-F1
#
_entry.id   AF-A0A2K8X028-F1
#
_cell.length_a   1.000
_cell.length_b   1.000
_cell.length_c   1.000
_cell.angle_alpha   90.00
_cell.angle_beta   90.00
_cell.angle_gamma   90.00
#
_symmetry.space_group_name_H-M   'P 1'
#
loop_
_entity.id
_entity.type
_entity.pdbx_description
1 polymer ?
#
loop_
_entity_poly.entity_id
_entity_poly.type
_entity_poly.pdbx_seq_one_letter_code
_entity_poly.pdbx_strand_id
1 'polypeptide(L)'
;MKKLILIVFTLFLGVNSLQAQDAKPIEDTNYVILLDSKVFHYTADGVAQLKENVTLHNGTVVKTDGTYVTDKKTLKLKDGECLGMSGTFYKDQETLTKKLIKLMSKS
;
A
#
# COMPACT_ATOMS: atom_id res chain seq x y z
N MET A 1 -20.54 53.84 38.39
CA MET A 1 -20.96 52.90 39.46
C MET A 1 -21.21 51.54 38.84
N LYS A 2 -20.65 50.51 39.48
CA LYS A 2 -20.56 49.10 39.06
C LYS A 2 -21.92 48.46 38.73
N LYS A 3 -22.00 47.74 37.61
CA LYS A 3 -22.52 46.35 37.61
C LYS A 3 -21.67 45.50 36.68
N LEU A 4 -20.93 44.62 37.32
CA LEU A 4 -20.09 43.56 36.79
C LEU A 4 -21.02 42.43 36.31
N ILE A 5 -21.02 42.11 35.02
CA ILE A 5 -21.48 40.79 34.56
C ILE A 5 -20.36 40.18 33.73
N LEU A 6 -19.60 39.35 34.43
CA LEU A 6 -18.73 38.30 33.90
C LEU A 6 -19.61 37.32 33.11
N ILE A 7 -19.37 37.18 31.80
CA ILE A 7 -19.67 35.94 31.09
C ILE A 7 -18.34 35.43 30.54
N VAL A 8 -17.63 34.73 31.42
CA VAL A 8 -16.71 33.67 31.03
C VAL A 8 -17.59 32.45 30.74
N PHE A 9 -17.62 31.98 29.49
CA PHE A 9 -17.88 30.58 29.21
C PHE A 9 -17.07 30.16 27.99
N THR A 10 -15.83 29.76 28.31
CA THR A 10 -15.08 28.65 27.72
C THR A 10 -14.89 28.59 26.20
N LEU A 11 -13.62 28.75 25.83
CA LEU A 11 -13.01 28.18 24.64
C LEU A 11 -13.48 26.73 24.40
N PHE A 12 -14.28 26.51 23.35
CA PHE A 12 -14.22 25.26 22.62
C PHE A 12 -13.21 25.44 21.48
N LEU A 13 -11.93 25.43 21.84
CA LEU A 13 -10.89 25.02 20.89
C LEU A 13 -11.14 23.53 20.65
N GLY A 14 -11.95 23.24 19.63
CA GLY A 14 -12.10 21.89 19.09
C GLY A 14 -10.77 21.48 18.49
N VAL A 15 -9.84 21.00 19.33
CA VAL A 15 -8.78 20.11 18.89
C VAL A 15 -9.48 18.84 18.43
N ASN A 16 -9.85 18.80 17.16
CA ASN A 16 -10.04 17.51 16.49
C ASN A 16 -8.65 16.87 16.49
N SER A 17 -8.32 16.14 17.55
CA SER A 17 -7.28 15.14 17.49
C SER A 17 -7.69 14.21 16.35
N LEU A 18 -7.01 14.35 15.20
CA LEU A 18 -7.02 13.31 14.19
C LEU A 18 -6.52 12.06 14.90
N GLN A 19 -7.43 11.21 15.33
CA GLN A 19 -7.12 9.84 15.63
C GLN A 19 -6.80 9.22 14.27
N ALA A 20 -5.54 9.28 13.86
CA ALA A 20 -5.02 8.35 12.88
C ALA A 20 -5.30 6.97 13.48
N GLN A 21 -6.32 6.28 12.98
CA GLN A 21 -6.59 4.91 13.39
C GLN A 21 -5.31 4.14 13.11
N ASP A 22 -4.68 3.59 14.14
CA ASP A 22 -3.48 2.74 14.08
C ASP A 22 -3.78 1.39 13.40
N ALA A 23 -4.40 1.42 12.22
CA ALA A 23 -4.55 0.26 11.37
C ALA A 23 -3.17 -0.09 10.84
N LYS A 24 -2.64 -1.25 11.27
CA LYS A 24 -1.37 -1.76 10.76
C LYS A 24 -1.46 -1.84 9.23
N PRO A 25 -0.55 -1.20 8.48
CA PRO A 25 -0.59 -1.24 7.02
C PRO A 25 -0.52 -2.68 6.52
N ILE A 26 -1.45 -3.08 5.65
CA ILE A 26 -1.39 -4.38 4.99
C ILE A 26 -0.37 -4.27 3.86
N GLU A 27 0.74 -4.98 4.01
CA GLU A 27 1.94 -4.85 3.19
C GLU A 27 1.67 -4.99 1.68
N ASP A 28 0.97 -6.05 1.27
CA ASP A 28 0.70 -6.35 -0.15
C ASP A 28 -0.40 -5.48 -0.78
N THR A 29 -0.87 -4.45 -0.08
CA THR A 29 -1.65 -3.38 -0.71
C THR A 29 -0.80 -2.61 -1.71
N ASN A 30 0.53 -2.60 -1.49
CA ASN A 30 1.52 -2.19 -2.47
C ASN A 30 2.06 -3.43 -3.19
N TYR A 31 2.07 -3.40 -4.51
CA TYR A 31 2.46 -4.56 -5.32
C TYR A 31 2.86 -4.14 -6.73
N VAL A 32 3.56 -5.02 -7.43
CA VAL A 32 3.83 -4.91 -8.87
C VAL A 32 2.96 -5.89 -9.66
N ILE A 33 2.59 -5.50 -10.87
CA ILE A 33 1.81 -6.33 -11.80
C ILE A 33 2.34 -6.14 -13.23
N LEU A 34 2.34 -7.21 -14.03
CA LEU A 34 2.60 -7.12 -15.47
C LEU A 34 1.26 -7.03 -16.22
N LEU A 35 1.08 -5.97 -17.02
CA LEU A 35 -0.09 -5.77 -17.88
C LEU A 35 0.36 -5.27 -19.25
N ASP A 36 -0.10 -5.92 -20.32
CA ASP A 36 0.23 -5.58 -21.71
C ASP A 36 1.74 -5.39 -21.94
N SER A 37 2.53 -6.33 -21.41
CA SER A 37 4.01 -6.30 -21.44
C SER A 37 4.66 -5.11 -20.72
N LYS A 38 3.92 -4.40 -19.86
CA LYS A 38 4.43 -3.29 -19.03
C LYS A 38 4.25 -3.62 -17.55
N VAL A 39 5.28 -3.33 -16.75
CA VAL A 39 5.19 -3.48 -15.30
C VAL A 39 4.65 -2.20 -14.69
N PHE A 40 3.66 -2.32 -13.82
CA PHE A 40 3.11 -1.23 -13.02
C PHE A 40 3.39 -1.48 -11.54
N HIS A 41 3.69 -0.42 -10.81
CA HIS A 41 3.84 -0.42 -9.36
C HIS A 41 2.65 0.32 -8.76
N TYR A 42 1.87 -0.40 -7.95
CA TYR A 42 0.78 0.13 -7.15
C TYR A 42 1.34 0.47 -5.78
N THR A 43 1.23 1.74 -5.39
CA THR A 43 1.59 2.24 -4.06
C THR A 43 0.42 3.01 -3.45
N ALA A 44 0.55 3.39 -2.17
CA ALA A 44 -0.40 4.27 -1.51
C ALA A 44 -0.55 5.64 -2.22
N ASP A 45 0.49 6.10 -2.91
CA ASP A 45 0.52 7.39 -3.62
C ASP A 45 -0.07 7.30 -5.03
N GLY A 46 -0.31 6.09 -5.54
CA GLY A 46 -0.94 5.85 -6.84
C GLY A 46 -0.30 4.73 -7.64
N VAL A 47 -0.57 4.74 -8.95
CA VAL A 47 -0.09 3.72 -9.89
C VAL A 47 0.81 4.37 -10.92
N ALA A 48 1.99 3.80 -11.12
CA ALA A 48 2.92 4.24 -12.15
C ALA A 48 3.54 3.05 -12.88
N GLN A 49 3.84 3.23 -14.18
CA GLN A 49 4.68 2.27 -14.89
C GLN A 49 6.07 2.26 -14.25
N LEU A 50 6.61 1.07 -14.00
CA LEU A 50 7.91 0.89 -13.39
C LEU A 50 9.01 1.36 -14.37
N LYS A 51 9.69 2.45 -14.00
CA LYS A 51 10.79 3.06 -14.78
C LYS A 51 12.16 2.56 -14.37
N GLU A 52 12.28 2.10 -13.13
CA GLU A 52 13.51 1.61 -12.51
C GLU A 52 13.19 0.33 -11.72
N ASN A 53 14.19 -0.51 -11.49
CA ASN A 53 13.97 -1.75 -10.72
C ASN A 53 13.49 -1.43 -9.30
N VAL A 54 12.61 -2.28 -8.76
CA VAL A 54 12.16 -2.19 -7.37
C VAL A 54 12.65 -3.39 -6.57
N THR A 55 13.12 -3.14 -5.36
CA THR A 55 13.46 -4.19 -4.39
C THR A 55 12.31 -4.34 -3.41
N LEU A 56 11.69 -5.52 -3.39
CA LEU A 56 10.64 -5.89 -2.44
C LEU A 56 11.25 -6.08 -1.04
N HIS A 57 10.42 -6.09 0.01
CA HIS A 57 10.92 -6.16 1.38
C HIS A 57 11.62 -7.48 1.72
N ASN A 58 11.29 -8.57 1.02
CA ASN A 58 12.00 -9.85 1.16
C ASN A 58 13.33 -9.90 0.39
N GLY A 59 13.75 -8.81 -0.25
CA GLY A 59 14.97 -8.74 -1.06
C GLY A 59 14.82 -9.18 -2.52
N THR A 60 13.61 -9.54 -2.96
CA THR A 60 13.34 -9.82 -4.37
C THR A 60 13.53 -8.55 -5.20
N VAL A 61 14.27 -8.63 -6.30
CA VAL A 61 14.44 -7.49 -7.22
C VAL A 61 13.58 -7.69 -8.46
N VAL A 62 12.62 -6.81 -8.69
CA VAL A 62 11.75 -6.81 -9.87
C VAL A 62 12.27 -5.78 -10.87
N LYS A 63 12.45 -6.21 -12.12
CA LYS A 63 12.92 -5.38 -13.23
C LYS A 63 11.75 -4.80 -14.03
N THR A 64 12.04 -3.75 -14.78
CA THR A 64 11.05 -3.02 -15.61
C THR A 64 10.41 -3.87 -16.72
N ASP A 65 10.99 -5.03 -17.05
CA ASP A 65 10.50 -5.96 -18.08
C ASP A 65 9.70 -7.15 -17.50
N GLY A 66 9.43 -7.13 -16.19
CA GLY A 66 8.67 -8.16 -15.47
C GLY A 66 9.51 -9.34 -15.00
N THR A 67 10.81 -9.37 -15.31
CA THR A 67 11.72 -10.37 -14.73
C THR A 67 12.02 -10.02 -13.28
N TYR A 68 12.07 -11.01 -12.40
CA TYR A 68 12.42 -10.81 -11.00
C TYR A 68 13.41 -11.86 -10.50
N VAL A 69 14.23 -11.45 -9.53
CA VAL A 69 15.24 -12.30 -8.91
C VAL A 69 14.88 -12.51 -7.45
N THR A 70 14.61 -13.76 -7.07
CA THR A 70 14.33 -14.19 -5.68
C THR A 70 15.17 -15.42 -5.37
N ASP A 71 15.82 -15.47 -4.20
CA ASP A 71 16.64 -16.61 -3.78
C ASP A 71 17.63 -17.11 -4.85
N LYS A 72 18.28 -16.17 -5.57
CA LYS A 72 19.22 -16.43 -6.68
C LYS A 72 18.59 -17.10 -7.91
N LYS A 73 17.26 -17.23 -7.97
CA LYS A 73 16.51 -17.69 -9.15
C LYS A 73 15.98 -16.49 -9.92
N THR A 74 16.05 -16.56 -11.24
CA THR A 74 15.46 -15.57 -12.15
C THR A 74 14.16 -16.13 -12.70
N LEU A 75 13.07 -15.39 -12.52
CA LEU A 75 11.71 -15.74 -12.95
C LEU A 75 11.12 -14.57 -13.73
N LYS A 76 9.98 -14.75 -14.39
CA LYS A 76 9.30 -13.70 -15.15
C LYS A 76 7.80 -13.74 -14.89
N LEU A 77 7.24 -12.59 -14.55
CA LEU A 77 5.79 -12.41 -14.45
C LEU A 77 5.16 -12.65 -15.82
N LYS A 78 3.98 -13.26 -15.83
CA LYS A 78 3.06 -13.29 -16.95
C LYS A 78 2.02 -12.19 -16.80
N ASP A 79 1.32 -11.93 -17.89
CA ASP A 79 0.25 -10.93 -17.90
C ASP A 79 -0.80 -11.23 -16.83
N GLY A 80 -1.14 -10.22 -16.03
CA GLY A 80 -2.06 -10.30 -14.89
C GLY A 80 -1.44 -10.81 -13.58
N GLU A 81 -0.24 -11.41 -13.59
CA GLU A 81 0.41 -11.89 -12.37
C GLU A 81 0.96 -10.73 -11.53
N CYS A 82 0.85 -10.87 -10.19
CA CYS A 82 1.28 -9.85 -9.24
C CYS A 82 2.36 -10.37 -8.28
N LEU A 83 3.24 -9.48 -7.82
CA LEU A 83 4.11 -9.68 -6.66
C LEU A 83 3.83 -8.59 -5.64
N GLY A 84 3.35 -8.97 -4.46
CA GLY A 84 3.20 -8.05 -3.33
C GLY A 84 4.55 -7.58 -2.78
N MET A 85 4.59 -6.44 -2.09
CA MET A 85 5.82 -5.94 -1.48
C MET A 85 6.45 -6.91 -0.45
N SER A 86 5.67 -7.84 0.12
CA SER A 86 6.21 -8.94 0.94
C SER A 86 7.00 -9.98 0.14
N GLY A 87 6.93 -9.95 -1.19
CA GLY A 87 7.42 -10.99 -2.09
C GLY A 87 6.43 -12.12 -2.36
N THR A 88 5.21 -12.03 -1.83
CA THR A 88 4.15 -13.01 -2.12
C THR A 88 3.73 -12.92 -3.59
N PHE A 89 3.78 -14.06 -4.30
CA PHE A 89 3.29 -14.18 -5.66
C PHE A 89 1.78 -14.44 -5.69
N TYR A 90 1.09 -13.79 -6.62
CA TYR A 90 -0.33 -13.99 -6.90
C TYR A 90 -0.53 -14.23 -8.40
N LYS A 91 -1.28 -15.28 -8.74
CA LYS A 91 -1.56 -15.65 -10.13
C LYS A 91 -2.39 -14.62 -10.90
N ASP A 92 -3.14 -13.78 -10.19
CA ASP A 92 -4.00 -12.74 -10.73
C ASP A 92 -4.34 -11.70 -9.64
N GLN A 93 -4.82 -10.53 -10.07
CA GLN A 93 -5.25 -9.45 -9.19
C GLN A 93 -6.46 -9.85 -8.32
N GLU A 94 -7.30 -10.78 -8.79
CA GLU A 94 -8.45 -11.28 -8.02
C GLU A 94 -7.99 -12.04 -6.76
N THR A 95 -6.99 -12.90 -6.90
CA THR A 95 -6.40 -13.68 -5.80
C THR A 95 -5.75 -12.76 -4.77
N LEU A 96 -5.03 -11.73 -5.24
CA LEU A 96 -4.50 -10.67 -4.39
C LEU A 96 -5.62 -9.95 -3.63
N THR A 97 -6.64 -9.46 -4.34
CA THR A 97 -7.75 -8.71 -3.75
C THR A 97 -8.49 -9.53 -2.68
N LYS A 98 -8.78 -10.81 -2.96
CA LYS A 98 -9.39 -11.73 -1.97
C LYS A 98 -8.53 -11.87 -0.72
N LYS A 99 -7.21 -11.95 -0.86
CA LYS A 99 -6.27 -12.00 0.28
C LYS A 99 -6.32 -10.70 1.09
N LEU A 100 -6.30 -9.55 0.43
CA LEU A 100 -6.35 -8.24 1.08
C LEU A 100 -7.66 -8.03 1.86
N ILE A 101 -8.81 -8.33 1.26
CA ILE A 101 -10.12 -8.26 1.92
C ILE A 101 -10.15 -9.11 3.20
N LYS A 102 -9.62 -10.34 3.14
CA LYS A 102 -9.54 -11.24 4.29
C LYS A 102 -8.64 -10.71 5.41
N LEU A 103 -7.60 -9.94 5.07
CA LEU A 103 -6.71 -9.32 6.07
C LEU A 103 -7.35 -8.07 6.67
N MET A 104 -8.03 -7.27 5.86
CA MET A 104 -8.79 -6.10 6.31
C MET A 104 -9.96 -6.49 7.22
N SER A 105 -10.66 -7.59 6.94
CA SER A 105 -11.77 -8.05 7.78
C SER A 105 -11.34 -8.64 9.14
N LYS A 106 -10.03 -8.82 9.35
CA LYS A 106 -9.44 -9.43 10.55
C LYS A 106 -8.63 -8.43 11.39
N SER A 107 -8.35 -7.26 10.84
CA SER A 107 -7.68 -6.15 11.54
C SER A 107 -8.74 -5.27 12.19
#